data_AF-A0A6G5AF70-F1
#
_entry.id   AF-A0A6G5AF70-F1
#
_cell.length_a   1.000
_cell.length_b   1.000
_cell.length_c   1.000
_cell.angle_alpha   90.00
_cell.angle_beta   90.00
_cell.angle_gamma   90.00
#
_symmetry.space_group_name_H-M   'P 1'
#
loop_
_entity.id
_entity.type
_entity.pdbx_description
1 polymer ?
#
loop_
_entity_poly.entity_id
_entity_poly.type
_entity_poly.pdbx_seq_one_letter_code
_entity_poly.pdbx_strand_id
1 'polypeptide(L)'
;LATWHDSRVIFYIAGYVARKCILKSNCKDCLILLTAPAPDESFQLARLTLFRDNGGLLYPSACLFRFIKKLEDLFTGCFSCEQLHADSILDVLTIVKARLWQEVGCPSHVSMLSQKMIQFYVVTRLHFYIKGLNTDRAGKR
;
A
#
# COMPACT_ATOMS: atom_id res chain seq x y z
N LEU A 1 -12.65 11.48 5.99
CA LEU A 1 -11.32 11.06 5.47
C LEU A 1 -10.31 10.55 6.54
N ALA A 2 -10.71 10.26 7.78
CA ALA A 2 -9.78 10.12 8.94
C ALA A 2 -9.07 8.76 9.14
N THR A 3 -9.10 7.79 8.22
CA THR A 3 -8.65 6.40 8.52
C THR A 3 -7.41 5.92 7.75
N TRP A 4 -6.84 6.71 6.84
CA TRP A 4 -5.75 6.24 5.97
C TRP A 4 -4.34 6.39 6.56
N HIS A 5 -4.17 7.24 7.59
CA HIS A 5 -2.90 7.39 8.33
C HIS A 5 -2.68 6.34 9.41
N ASP A 6 -3.69 5.51 9.71
CA ASP A 6 -3.53 4.47 10.71
C ASP A 6 -2.54 3.41 10.19
N SER A 7 -1.40 3.30 10.87
CA SER A 7 -0.35 2.36 10.48
C SER A 7 -0.82 0.90 10.47
N ARG A 8 -1.90 0.56 11.20
CA ARG A 8 -2.53 -0.77 11.17
C ARG A 8 -3.30 -1.00 9.86
N VAL A 9 -3.95 0.04 9.32
CA VAL A 9 -4.62 -0.01 8.01
C VAL A 9 -3.57 -0.14 6.90
N ILE A 10 -2.49 0.63 6.97
CA ILE A 10 -1.37 0.52 6.02
C ILE A 10 -0.76 -0.89 6.06
N PHE A 11 -0.58 -1.45 7.26
CA PHE A 11 -0.09 -2.82 7.43
C PHE A 11 -1.02 -3.86 6.80
N TYR A 12 -2.32 -3.76 7.02
CA TYR A 12 -3.33 -4.60 6.37
C TYR A 12 -3.28 -4.49 4.83
N ILE A 13 -3.20 -3.27 4.30
CA ILE A 13 -3.12 -3.01 2.86
C ILE A 13 -1.80 -3.54 2.28
N ALA A 14 -0.68 -3.44 3.00
CA ALA A 14 0.59 -4.01 2.55
C ALA A 14 0.49 -5.55 2.37
N GLY A 15 -0.23 -6.25 3.25
CA GLY A 15 -0.58 -7.67 3.06
C GLY A 15 -1.44 -7.92 1.81
N TYR A 16 -2.39 -7.02 1.54
CA TYR A 16 -3.20 -7.08 0.31
C TYR A 16 -2.35 -6.85 -0.96
N VAL A 17 -1.40 -5.92 -0.93
CA VAL A 17 -0.44 -5.71 -2.02
C VAL A 17 0.42 -6.96 -2.22
N ALA A 18 0.89 -7.60 -1.14
CA ALA A 18 1.63 -8.86 -1.23
C ALA A 18 0.82 -9.93 -1.98
N ARG A 19 -0.47 -10.07 -1.65
CA ARG A 19 -1.35 -11.03 -2.32
C ARG A 19 -1.50 -10.73 -3.82
N LYS A 20 -1.61 -9.47 -4.20
CA LYS A 20 -1.89 -9.08 -5.59
C LYS A 20 -0.63 -9.05 -6.47
N CYS A 21 0.50 -8.66 -5.91
CA CYS A 21 1.73 -8.42 -6.67
C CYS A 21 2.75 -9.56 -6.54
N ILE A 22 2.86 -10.16 -5.35
CA ILE A 22 3.95 -11.09 -4.99
C ILE A 22 3.46 -12.53 -5.06
N LEU A 23 2.34 -12.86 -4.42
CA LEU A 23 1.82 -14.23 -4.46
C LEU A 23 1.53 -14.70 -5.90
N LYS A 24 1.15 -13.76 -6.78
CA LYS A 24 0.91 -14.02 -8.21
C LYS A 24 2.19 -14.14 -9.06
N SER A 25 3.36 -13.76 -8.54
CA SER A 25 4.61 -13.80 -9.33
C SER A 25 5.30 -15.16 -9.30
N ASN A 26 4.84 -16.11 -8.47
CA ASN A 26 5.44 -17.44 -8.26
C ASN A 26 6.94 -17.41 -7.86
N CYS A 27 7.48 -16.25 -7.47
CA CYS A 27 8.86 -16.13 -7.03
C CYS A 27 8.94 -16.36 -5.52
N LYS A 28 9.52 -17.49 -5.12
CA LYS A 28 9.68 -17.87 -3.71
C LYS A 28 10.56 -16.88 -2.94
N ASP A 29 11.64 -16.39 -3.54
CA ASP A 29 12.55 -15.44 -2.89
C ASP A 29 11.85 -14.12 -2.57
N CYS A 30 11.07 -13.58 -3.50
CA CYS A 30 10.27 -12.39 -3.27
C CYS A 30 9.21 -12.62 -2.19
N LEU A 31 8.55 -13.78 -2.20
CA LEU A 31 7.57 -14.12 -1.18
C LEU A 31 8.20 -14.15 0.22
N ILE A 32 9.31 -14.88 0.38
CA ILE A 32 10.04 -14.99 1.64
C ILE A 32 10.58 -13.63 2.10
N LEU A 33 11.13 -12.83 1.19
CA LEU A 33 11.69 -11.51 1.52
C LEU A 33 10.63 -10.50 1.97
N LEU A 34 9.46 -10.54 1.35
CA LEU A 34 8.45 -9.47 1.46
C LEU A 34 7.23 -9.85 2.29
N THR A 35 7.12 -11.10 2.72
CA THR A 35 6.11 -11.54 3.69
C THR A 35 6.76 -12.04 4.97
N ALA A 36 5.96 -12.08 6.03
CA ALA A 36 6.33 -12.64 7.31
C ALA A 36 5.29 -13.67 7.75
N PRO A 37 5.65 -14.59 8.66
CA PRO A 37 4.66 -15.38 9.39
C PRO A 37 3.65 -14.48 10.11
N ALA A 38 2.49 -15.05 10.46
CA ALA A 38 1.54 -14.37 11.32
C ALA A 38 2.23 -14.03 12.67
N PRO A 39 2.26 -12.76 13.09
CA PRO A 39 2.84 -12.36 14.36
C PRO A 39 1.87 -12.70 15.50
N ASP A 40 2.38 -12.68 16.72
CA ASP A 40 1.54 -12.80 17.92
C ASP A 40 0.65 -11.57 18.16
N GLU A 41 -0.31 -11.69 19.07
CA GLU A 41 -1.28 -10.63 19.41
C GLU A 41 -0.65 -9.39 20.05
N SER A 42 0.57 -9.49 20.59
CA SER A 42 1.27 -8.34 21.18
C SER A 42 1.74 -7.36 20.10
N PHE A 43 1.89 -7.81 18.85
CA PHE A 43 2.34 -6.98 17.74
C PHE A 43 1.26 -6.00 17.25
N GLN A 44 1.27 -4.80 17.83
CA GLN A 44 0.22 -3.80 17.65
C GLN A 44 -0.08 -3.39 16.20
N LEU A 45 0.92 -3.42 15.31
CA LEU A 45 0.72 -3.08 13.89
C LEU A 45 -0.17 -4.10 13.18
N ALA A 46 -0.10 -5.38 13.56
CA ALA A 46 -0.90 -6.44 12.95
C ALA A 46 -2.27 -6.60 13.59
N ARG A 47 -2.60 -5.88 14.67
CA ARG A 47 -3.85 -6.06 15.44
C ARG A 47 -5.11 -6.03 14.56
N LEU A 48 -5.18 -5.13 13.59
CA LEU A 48 -6.28 -5.07 12.63
C LEU A 48 -6.31 -6.28 11.71
N THR A 49 -5.15 -6.68 11.19
CA THR A 49 -5.01 -7.83 10.30
C THR A 49 -5.40 -9.12 11.02
N LEU A 50 -4.86 -9.35 12.22
CA LEU A 50 -5.19 -10.49 13.08
C LEU A 50 -6.69 -10.57 13.36
N PHE A 51 -7.31 -9.45 13.76
CA PHE A 51 -8.75 -9.38 13.99
C PHE A 51 -9.60 -9.72 12.75
N ARG A 52 -9.07 -9.50 11.54
CA ARG A 52 -9.76 -9.78 10.27
C ARG A 52 -9.33 -11.09 9.62
N ASP A 53 -8.34 -11.79 10.17
CA ASP A 53 -7.78 -12.97 9.55
C ASP A 53 -8.58 -14.22 9.90
N ASN A 54 -9.05 -14.91 8.86
CA ASN A 54 -9.74 -16.20 8.97
C ASN A 54 -8.84 -17.33 8.44
N GLY A 55 -7.52 -17.22 8.61
CA GLY A 55 -6.52 -18.21 8.20
C GLY A 55 -6.01 -18.04 6.76
N GLY A 56 -6.21 -16.86 6.17
CA GLY A 56 -5.92 -16.64 4.76
C GLY A 56 -5.01 -15.45 4.49
N LEU A 57 -4.91 -14.47 5.38
CA LEU A 57 -4.24 -13.20 5.11
C LEU A 57 -2.72 -13.34 5.05
N LEU A 58 -2.08 -12.45 4.28
CA LEU A 58 -0.63 -12.34 4.22
C LEU A 58 -0.18 -11.20 5.12
N TYR A 59 0.87 -11.44 5.88
CA TYR A 59 1.49 -10.45 6.74
C TYR A 59 2.73 -9.88 6.02
N PRO A 60 2.83 -8.56 5.84
CA PRO A 60 3.98 -7.96 5.18
C PRO A 60 5.23 -8.08 6.06
N SER A 61 6.39 -8.28 5.44
CA SER A 61 7.66 -8.09 6.13
C SER A 61 7.89 -6.60 6.45
N ALA A 62 8.83 -6.30 7.35
CA ALA A 62 9.20 -4.92 7.66
C ALA A 62 9.71 -4.15 6.42
N CYS A 63 10.31 -4.84 5.44
CA CYS A 63 10.73 -4.25 4.17
C CYS A 63 9.51 -3.79 3.36
N LEU A 64 8.55 -4.69 3.17
CA LEU A 64 7.32 -4.39 2.44
C LEU A 64 6.49 -3.30 3.12
N PHE A 65 6.31 -3.39 4.44
CA PHE A 65 5.54 -2.40 5.19
C PHE A 65 6.11 -0.99 5.04
N ARG A 66 7.44 -0.82 5.16
CA ARG A 66 8.09 0.49 4.99
C ARG A 66 7.91 1.05 3.58
N PHE A 67 8.03 0.19 2.57
CA PHE A 67 7.83 0.59 1.17
C PHE A 67 6.41 1.11 0.91
N ILE A 68 5.39 0.37 1.38
CA ILE A 68 3.98 0.77 1.23
C ILE A 68 3.65 2.01 2.08
N LYS A 69 4.18 2.10 3.30
CA LYS A 69 4.02 3.29 4.14
C LYS A 69 4.59 4.53 3.47
N LYS A 70 5.79 4.45 2.88
CA LYS A 70 6.38 5.57 2.15
C LYS A 70 5.53 6.00 0.96
N LEU A 71 4.92 5.05 0.24
CA LEU A 71 3.96 5.35 -0.82
C LEU A 71 2.72 6.09 -0.30
N GLU A 72 2.17 5.68 0.84
CA GLU A 72 1.03 6.39 1.45
C GLU A 72 1.40 7.79 1.90
N ASP A 73 2.58 7.99 2.47
CA ASP A 73 3.06 9.30 2.91
C ASP A 73 3.19 10.25 1.72
N LEU A 74 3.72 9.76 0.59
CA LEU A 74 3.85 10.54 -0.65
C LEU A 74 2.47 10.84 -1.28
N PHE A 75 1.60 9.83 -1.35
CA PHE A 75 0.23 10.00 -1.86
C PHE A 75 -0.52 11.06 -1.04
N THR A 76 -0.46 10.95 0.30
CA THR A 76 -1.16 11.88 1.17
C THR A 76 -0.55 13.28 1.11
N GLY A 77 0.78 13.39 1.01
CA GLY A 77 1.46 14.67 0.83
C GLY A 77 0.98 15.43 -0.42
N CYS A 78 0.75 14.73 -1.54
CA CYS A 78 0.19 15.32 -2.76
C CYS A 78 -1.20 15.92 -2.51
N PHE A 79 -2.14 15.13 -2.00
CA PHE A 79 -3.52 15.59 -1.77
C PHE A 79 -3.74 16.42 -0.50
N SER A 80 -2.68 16.70 0.28
CA SER A 80 -2.75 17.66 1.38
C SER A 80 -2.63 19.10 0.90
N CYS A 81 -1.98 19.30 -0.25
CA CYS A 81 -1.74 20.62 -0.85
C CYS A 81 -2.56 20.83 -2.12
N GLU A 82 -2.89 19.76 -2.85
CA GLU A 82 -3.52 19.82 -4.16
C GLU A 82 -4.96 19.29 -4.12
N GLN A 83 -5.84 19.93 -4.89
CA GLN A 83 -7.20 19.42 -5.11
C GLN A 83 -7.18 18.29 -6.14
N LEU A 84 -8.16 17.40 -6.07
CA LEU A 84 -8.34 16.37 -7.10
C LEU A 84 -8.72 17.02 -8.44
N HIS A 85 -7.99 16.66 -9.50
CA HIS A 85 -8.27 17.01 -10.90
C HIS A 85 -7.96 15.83 -11.83
N ALA A 86 -8.17 16.03 -13.14
CA ALA A 86 -8.03 14.98 -14.15
C ALA A 86 -6.63 14.36 -14.18
N ASP A 87 -5.60 15.17 -13.97
CA ASP A 87 -4.19 14.78 -14.05
C ASP A 87 -3.56 14.36 -12.71
N SER A 88 -4.32 14.34 -11.60
CA SER A 88 -3.73 14.08 -10.26
C SER A 88 -2.98 12.76 -10.15
N ILE A 89 -3.28 11.76 -10.98
CA ILE A 89 -2.50 10.52 -11.02
C ILE A 89 -1.08 10.75 -11.53
N LEU A 90 -0.88 11.67 -12.49
CA LEU A 90 0.42 12.04 -13.03
C LEU A 90 1.24 12.82 -12.00
N ASP A 91 0.61 13.68 -11.21
CA ASP A 91 1.28 14.44 -10.15
C ASP A 91 1.80 13.51 -9.05
N VAL A 92 0.95 12.57 -8.60
CA VAL A 92 1.37 11.53 -7.65
C VAL A 92 2.54 10.71 -8.21
N LEU A 93 2.46 10.27 -9.48
CA LEU A 93 3.54 9.49 -10.09
C LEU A 93 4.85 10.30 -10.22
N THR A 94 4.75 11.60 -10.49
CA THR A 94 5.92 12.50 -10.55
C THR A 94 6.59 12.61 -9.18
N ILE A 95 5.80 12.81 -8.12
CA ILE A 95 6.31 12.85 -6.73
C ILE A 95 6.92 11.51 -6.33
N VAL A 96 6.26 10.40 -6.66
CA VAL A 96 6.76 9.05 -6.37
C VAL A 96 8.10 8.81 -7.07
N LYS A 97 8.21 9.09 -8.38
CA LYS A 97 9.48 8.95 -9.12
C LYS A 97 10.60 9.81 -8.52
N ALA A 98 10.29 11.02 -8.07
CA ALA A 98 11.29 11.92 -7.52
C ALA A 98 11.74 11.52 -6.11
N ARG A 99 10.86 10.94 -5.27
CA ARG A 99 11.08 10.79 -3.82
C ARG A 99 11.10 9.36 -3.29
N LEU A 100 10.74 8.35 -4.10
CA LEU A 100 10.78 6.95 -3.72
C LEU A 100 12.00 6.27 -4.35
N TRP A 101 13.09 6.20 -3.61
CA TRP A 101 14.35 5.60 -4.08
C TRP A 101 14.51 4.14 -3.64
N GLN A 102 13.67 3.68 -2.71
CA GLN A 102 13.69 2.31 -2.24
C GLN A 102 13.02 1.41 -3.28
N GLU A 103 13.69 0.34 -3.69
CA GLU A 103 13.10 -0.77 -4.44
C GLU A 103 12.97 -2.01 -3.54
N VAL A 104 12.05 -2.91 -3.89
CA VAL A 104 11.75 -4.14 -3.16
C VAL A 104 11.62 -5.34 -4.09
N GLY A 105 12.27 -6.44 -3.73
CA GLY A 105 12.26 -7.70 -4.48
C GLY A 105 13.62 -8.39 -4.42
N CYS A 106 13.68 -9.64 -4.87
CA CYS A 106 14.95 -10.33 -5.07
C CYS A 106 15.71 -9.70 -6.26
N PRO A 107 17.03 -9.98 -6.42
CA PRO A 107 17.85 -9.34 -7.46
C PRO A 107 17.27 -9.45 -8.88
N SER A 108 16.60 -10.56 -9.20
CA SER A 108 15.99 -10.78 -10.53
C SER A 108 14.70 -9.99 -10.77
N HIS A 109 14.03 -9.53 -9.71
CA HIS A 109 12.68 -8.94 -9.81
C HIS A 109 12.56 -7.55 -9.19
N VAL A 110 13.59 -7.03 -8.53
CA VAL A 110 13.56 -5.80 -7.72
C VAL A 110 12.93 -4.63 -8.47
N SER A 111 13.32 -4.37 -9.71
CA SER A 111 12.79 -3.25 -10.48
C SER A 111 11.35 -3.48 -10.96
N MET A 112 11.09 -4.61 -11.62
CA MET A 112 9.76 -4.96 -12.13
C MET A 112 8.72 -5.04 -11.01
N LEU A 113 9.06 -5.65 -9.88
CA LEU A 113 8.16 -5.84 -8.76
C LEU A 113 7.85 -4.49 -8.08
N SER A 114 8.85 -3.64 -7.87
CA SER A 114 8.66 -2.30 -7.33
C SER A 114 7.70 -1.48 -8.19
N GLN A 115 7.94 -1.43 -9.51
CA GLN A 115 7.07 -0.70 -10.44
C GLN A 115 5.63 -1.23 -10.41
N LYS A 116 5.46 -2.56 -10.44
CA LYS A 116 4.14 -3.20 -10.35
C LYS A 116 3.41 -2.85 -9.06
N MET A 117 4.12 -2.82 -7.93
CA MET A 117 3.54 -2.47 -6.64
C MET A 117 3.19 -0.98 -6.54
N ILE A 118 4.04 -0.09 -7.06
CA ILE A 118 3.77 1.35 -7.15
C ILE A 118 2.50 1.58 -7.95
N GLN A 119 2.44 1.04 -9.18
CA GLN A 119 1.28 1.19 -10.05
C GLN A 119 0.00 0.67 -9.38
N PHE A 120 0.05 -0.55 -8.84
CA PHE A 120 -1.10 -1.15 -8.18
C PHE A 120 -1.57 -0.33 -6.97
N TYR A 121 -0.63 0.11 -6.13
CA TYR A 121 -0.94 0.87 -4.91
C TYR A 121 -1.56 2.23 -5.25
N VAL A 122 -0.91 3.03 -6.11
CA VAL A 122 -1.35 4.38 -6.46
C VAL A 122 -2.75 4.36 -7.07
N VAL A 123 -3.00 3.46 -8.03
CA VAL A 123 -4.32 3.32 -8.67
C VAL A 123 -5.38 2.91 -7.66
N THR A 124 -5.08 1.90 -6.84
CA THR A 124 -6.01 1.43 -5.80
C THR A 124 -6.34 2.53 -4.80
N ARG A 125 -5.31 3.28 -4.38
CA ARG A 125 -5.45 4.35 -3.39
C ARG A 125 -6.24 5.54 -3.93
N LEU A 126 -6.03 5.90 -5.19
CA LEU A 126 -6.79 6.95 -5.87
C LEU A 126 -8.27 6.57 -6.01
N HIS A 127 -8.58 5.33 -6.40
CA HIS A 127 -9.97 4.84 -6.42
C HIS A 127 -10.65 4.97 -5.07
N PHE A 128 -9.97 4.57 -3.99
CA PHE A 128 -10.53 4.69 -2.65
C PHE A 128 -10.66 6.15 -2.19
N TYR A 129 -9.72 7.01 -2.58
CA TYR A 129 -9.79 8.44 -2.30
C TYR A 129 -11.01 9.09 -2.96
N ILE A 130 -11.19 8.86 -4.27
CA ILE A 130 -12.34 9.36 -5.04
C ILE A 130 -13.66 8.81 -4.48
N LYS A 131 -13.72 7.50 -4.17
CA LYS A 131 -14.90 6.90 -3.54
C LYS A 131 -15.26 7.56 -2.21
N GLY A 132 -14.24 7.89 -1.40
CA GLY A 132 -14.43 8.63 -0.16
C GLY A 132 -15.02 10.02 -0.40
N LEU A 133 -14.43 10.80 -1.32
CA LEU A 133 -14.93 12.13 -1.68
C LEU A 133 -16.37 12.10 -2.21
N ASN A 134 -16.71 11.10 -3.03
CA ASN A 134 -18.06 10.95 -3.59
C ASN A 134 -19.09 10.60 -2.51
N THR A 135 -18.70 9.77 -1.53
CA THR A 135 -19.58 9.42 -0.40
C THR A 135 -19.82 10.64 0.50
N ASP A 136 -18.78 11.42 0.79
CA ASP A 136 -18.89 12.66 1.59
C ASP A 136 -19.76 13.72 0.89
N ARG A 137 -19.73 13.79 -0.45
CA ARG A 137 -20.62 14.68 -1.23
C ARG A 137 -22.06 14.21 -1.23
N ALA A 138 -22.30 12.90 -1.30
CA ALA A 138 -23.65 12.33 -1.29
C ALA A 138 -24.33 12.49 0.08
N GLY A 139 -23.59 12.38 1.18
CA GLY A 139 -24.13 12.59 2.53
C GLY A 139 -24.39 14.06 2.91
N LYS A 140 -24.00 15.01 2.06
CA LYS A 140 -24.27 16.46 2.22
C LYS A 140 -25.45 16.96 1.37
N ARG A 141 -26.09 16.08 0.60
CA ARG A 141 -27.33 16.35 -0.15
C ARG A 141 -28.52 15.77 0.60
#